data_AF-A0A931JW19-F1
#
_entry.id   AF-A0A931JW19-F1
#
_cell.length_a   1.000
_cell.length_b   1.000
_cell.length_c   1.000
_cell.angle_alpha   90.00
_cell.angle_beta   90.00
_cell.angle_gamma   90.00
#
_symmetry.space_group_name_H-M   'P 1'
#
loop_
_entity.id
_entity.type
_entity.pdbx_description
1 polymer ?
#
loop_
_entity_poly.entity_id
_entity_poly.type
_entity_poly.pdbx_seq_one_letter_code
_entity_poly.pdbx_strand_id
1 'polypeptide(L)'
;MKRYKLKKDTLCAKAGTVFEERVDEFDGKILINEEFKYKIIVDCVDNFDDWLEEIPEHKRPRAEYGEKYHYINDCGDIVEDYKDEDDSDDYCYSIGNYGLTVKELEVKREYNIARQTLLDDAEGGKFIDYVDNWYVFKSIIDWAPGNSSTYMPGVIYFRTKNTAIKSLKEHKEQWEIVRKYETGEK
;
A
#
# COMPACT_ATOMS: atom_id res chain seq x y z
N MET A 1 -11.34 -7.77 6.73
CA MET A 1 -12.73 -8.23 6.95
C MET A 1 -13.36 -8.44 5.59
N LYS A 2 -14.00 -9.59 5.38
CA LYS A 2 -14.64 -9.89 4.10
C LYS A 2 -15.74 -8.87 3.82
N ARG A 3 -15.85 -8.45 2.57
CA ARG A 3 -16.89 -7.54 2.09
C ARG A 3 -17.62 -8.19 0.95
N TYR A 4 -18.91 -7.92 0.84
CA TYR A 4 -19.76 -8.48 -0.20
C TYR A 4 -20.55 -7.36 -0.86
N LYS A 5 -20.74 -7.42 -2.19
CA LYS A 5 -21.65 -6.53 -2.92
C LYS A 5 -22.88 -7.29 -3.37
N LEU A 6 -24.05 -6.65 -3.30
CA LEU A 6 -25.28 -7.22 -3.87
C LEU A 6 -25.21 -7.26 -5.41
N LYS A 7 -25.62 -8.38 -6.02
CA LYS A 7 -25.69 -8.55 -7.48
C LYS A 7 -26.98 -8.00 -8.09
N LYS A 8 -28.06 -7.91 -7.31
CA LYS A 8 -29.43 -7.55 -7.75
C LYS A 8 -30.04 -6.54 -6.79
N ASP A 9 -31.12 -5.89 -7.19
CA ASP A 9 -31.92 -5.08 -6.26
C ASP A 9 -32.69 -6.00 -5.29
N THR A 10 -32.87 -5.54 -4.07
CA THR A 10 -33.76 -6.12 -3.06
C THR A 10 -34.81 -5.10 -2.65
N LEU A 11 -35.72 -5.50 -1.75
CA LEU A 11 -36.74 -4.60 -1.22
C LEU A 11 -36.14 -3.36 -0.54
N CYS A 12 -34.96 -3.50 0.09
CA CYS A 12 -34.37 -2.47 0.95
C CYS A 12 -33.01 -1.95 0.48
N ALA A 13 -32.38 -2.58 -0.52
CA ALA A 13 -31.04 -2.21 -1.01
C ALA A 13 -30.91 -2.42 -2.52
N LYS A 14 -30.11 -1.58 -3.19
CA LYS A 14 -29.86 -1.70 -4.63
C LYS A 14 -28.67 -2.62 -4.93
N ALA A 15 -28.61 -3.14 -6.15
CA ALA A 15 -27.43 -3.78 -6.70
C ALA A 15 -26.19 -2.88 -6.53
N GLY A 16 -25.06 -3.48 -6.14
CA GLY A 16 -23.83 -2.78 -5.80
C GLY A 16 -23.73 -2.30 -4.35
N THR A 17 -24.80 -2.40 -3.53
CA THR A 17 -24.71 -2.11 -2.09
C THR A 17 -23.70 -3.03 -1.43
N VAL A 18 -22.77 -2.47 -0.65
CA VAL A 18 -21.67 -3.20 0.00
C VAL A 18 -22.00 -3.51 1.45
N PHE A 19 -21.64 -4.71 1.90
CA PHE A 19 -21.82 -5.19 3.27
C PHE A 19 -20.49 -5.72 3.81
N GLU A 20 -20.31 -5.60 5.11
CA GLU A 20 -19.18 -6.17 5.86
C GLU A 20 -19.62 -7.44 6.56
N GLU A 21 -18.82 -8.50 6.46
CA GLU A 21 -19.01 -9.71 7.25
C GLU A 21 -18.61 -9.46 8.70
N ARG A 22 -19.50 -9.82 9.62
CA ARG A 22 -19.27 -9.84 11.06
C ARG A 22 -19.82 -11.13 11.66
N VAL A 23 -19.39 -11.39 12.89
CA VAL A 23 -19.94 -12.44 13.74
C VAL A 23 -20.94 -11.79 14.70
N ASP A 24 -22.11 -12.39 14.85
CA ASP A 24 -23.10 -11.92 15.81
C ASP A 24 -22.89 -12.49 17.23
N GLU A 25 -23.78 -12.13 18.16
CA GLU A 25 -23.68 -12.54 19.57
C GLU A 25 -23.83 -14.06 19.80
N PHE A 26 -24.22 -14.82 18.76
CA PHE A 26 -24.44 -16.26 18.80
C PHE A 26 -23.49 -17.01 17.86
N ASP A 27 -22.33 -16.42 17.53
CA ASP A 27 -21.34 -16.96 16.60
C ASP A 27 -21.85 -17.16 15.15
N GLY A 28 -22.98 -16.53 14.78
CA GLY A 28 -23.56 -16.58 13.45
C GLY A 28 -22.92 -15.56 12.49
N LYS A 29 -22.73 -15.95 11.23
CA LYS A 29 -22.21 -15.05 10.20
C LYS A 29 -23.30 -14.10 9.71
N ILE A 30 -23.00 -12.81 9.75
CA ILE A 30 -23.93 -11.77 9.33
C ILE A 30 -23.23 -10.76 8.41
N LEU A 31 -23.97 -10.24 7.44
CA LEU A 31 -23.53 -9.13 6.61
C LEU A 31 -24.25 -7.87 7.07
N ILE A 32 -23.48 -6.84 7.45
CA ILE A 32 -24.02 -5.56 7.89
C ILE A 32 -23.65 -4.46 6.90
N ASN A 33 -24.62 -3.62 6.59
CA ASN A 33 -24.38 -2.27 6.09
C ASN A 33 -24.86 -1.28 7.17
N GLU A 34 -23.94 -0.55 7.80
CA GLU A 34 -24.25 0.36 8.91
C GLU A 34 -25.02 1.61 8.46
N GLU A 35 -24.80 2.07 7.22
CA GLU A 35 -25.45 3.26 6.65
C GLU A 35 -26.96 3.05 6.50
N PHE A 36 -27.37 1.87 5.99
CA PHE A 36 -28.77 1.52 5.78
C PHE A 36 -29.37 0.74 6.96
N LYS A 37 -28.60 0.48 8.02
CA LYS A 37 -28.96 -0.43 9.14
C LYS A 37 -29.55 -1.75 8.62
N TYR A 38 -28.98 -2.26 7.53
CA TYR A 38 -29.49 -3.42 6.83
C TYR A 38 -28.60 -4.62 7.16
N LYS A 39 -29.22 -5.69 7.66
CA LYS A 39 -28.55 -6.90 8.14
C LYS A 39 -29.06 -8.09 7.34
N ILE A 40 -28.14 -8.90 6.85
CA ILE A 40 -28.42 -10.18 6.21
C ILE A 40 -27.80 -11.26 7.08
N ILE A 41 -28.59 -12.27 7.46
CA ILE A 41 -28.08 -13.46 8.16
C ILE A 41 -27.65 -14.44 7.08
N VAL A 42 -26.35 -14.74 6.99
CA VAL A 42 -25.77 -15.51 5.88
C VAL A 42 -26.44 -16.88 5.75
N ASP A 43 -26.66 -17.55 6.89
CA ASP A 43 -27.25 -18.89 6.95
C ASP A 43 -28.74 -18.93 6.54
N CYS A 44 -29.38 -17.76 6.40
CA CYS A 44 -30.78 -17.66 5.95
C CYS A 44 -30.91 -17.30 4.47
N VAL A 45 -29.80 -17.15 3.73
CA VAL A 45 -29.82 -16.79 2.31
C VAL A 45 -29.66 -18.04 1.44
N ASP A 46 -30.75 -18.49 0.85
CA ASP A 46 -30.69 -19.51 -0.21
C ASP A 46 -29.98 -18.96 -1.44
N ASN A 47 -29.09 -19.77 -2.04
CA ASN A 47 -28.27 -19.40 -3.19
C ASN A 47 -27.46 -18.12 -2.96
N PHE A 48 -26.73 -18.05 -1.84
CA PHE A 48 -25.92 -16.89 -1.44
C PHE A 48 -25.08 -16.30 -2.60
N ASP A 49 -24.40 -17.16 -3.37
CA ASP A 49 -23.55 -16.76 -4.48
C ASP A 49 -24.32 -16.13 -5.66
N ASP A 50 -25.64 -16.34 -5.79
CA ASP A 50 -26.46 -15.69 -6.81
C ASP A 50 -26.86 -14.26 -6.43
N TRP A 51 -26.82 -13.95 -5.13
CA TRP A 51 -27.24 -12.67 -4.56
C TRP A 51 -26.06 -11.77 -4.21
N LEU A 52 -24.93 -12.35 -3.81
CA LEU A 52 -23.78 -11.64 -3.27
C LEU A 52 -22.50 -12.04 -4.00
N GLU A 53 -21.59 -11.09 -4.15
CA GLU A 53 -20.25 -11.31 -4.69
C GLU A 53 -19.24 -10.83 -3.64
N GLU A 54 -18.30 -11.69 -3.24
CA GLU A 54 -17.19 -11.28 -2.36
C GLU A 54 -16.36 -10.21 -3.09
N ILE A 55 -16.21 -9.05 -2.48
CA ILE A 55 -15.29 -8.01 -2.94
C ILE A 55 -13.91 -8.43 -2.47
N PRO A 56 -13.00 -8.81 -3.39
CA PRO A 56 -11.66 -9.20 -2.99
C PRO A 56 -10.99 -8.03 -2.26
N GLU A 57 -10.43 -8.30 -1.09
CA GLU A 57 -9.49 -7.36 -0.49
C GLU A 57 -8.32 -7.18 -1.45
N HIS A 58 -7.83 -5.94 -1.59
CA HIS A 58 -6.60 -5.72 -2.34
C HIS A 58 -5.44 -6.33 -1.55
N LYS A 59 -5.17 -7.60 -1.82
CA LYS A 59 -4.04 -8.34 -1.28
C LYS A 59 -2.92 -8.28 -2.31
N ARG A 60 -1.70 -7.98 -1.85
CA ARG A 60 -0.54 -8.14 -2.72
C ARG A 60 -0.43 -9.63 -3.07
N PRO A 61 -0.12 -9.98 -4.33
CA PRO A 61 0.09 -11.37 -4.71
C PRO A 61 1.14 -12.05 -3.84
N ARG A 62 0.91 -13.33 -3.54
CA ARG A 62 1.81 -14.18 -2.76
C ARG A 62 1.90 -15.56 -3.43
N ALA A 63 3.02 -16.24 -3.23
CA ALA A 63 3.20 -17.59 -3.73
C ALA A 63 2.42 -18.56 -2.84
N GLU A 64 1.88 -19.61 -3.45
CA GLU A 64 1.24 -20.70 -2.72
C GLU A 64 2.29 -21.68 -2.15
N TYR A 65 1.89 -22.54 -1.21
CA TYR A 65 2.79 -23.53 -0.63
C TYR A 65 3.50 -24.38 -1.70
N GLY A 66 4.83 -24.44 -1.64
CA GLY A 66 5.70 -25.11 -2.59
C GLY A 66 5.99 -24.32 -3.88
N GLU A 67 5.40 -23.14 -4.06
CA GLU A 67 5.73 -22.26 -5.18
C GLU A 67 6.94 -21.37 -4.89
N LYS A 68 7.60 -20.97 -5.98
CA LYS A 68 8.76 -20.08 -5.90
C LYS A 68 8.34 -18.66 -5.58
N TYR A 69 9.15 -18.00 -4.76
CA TYR A 69 9.11 -16.57 -4.57
C TYR A 69 10.52 -16.00 -4.53
N HIS A 70 10.61 -14.67 -4.53
CA HIS A 70 11.86 -13.96 -4.36
C HIS A 70 11.77 -12.99 -3.19
N TYR A 71 12.91 -12.70 -2.58
CA TYR A 71 13.00 -11.64 -1.58
C TYR A 71 14.32 -10.89 -1.62
N ILE A 72 14.31 -9.66 -1.08
CA ILE A 72 15.52 -8.86 -0.85
C ILE A 72 16.07 -9.22 0.53
N ASN A 73 17.28 -9.77 0.59
CA ASN A 73 17.94 -10.12 1.85
C ASN A 73 18.54 -8.89 2.55
N ASP A 74 19.19 -9.12 3.69
CA ASP A 74 19.86 -8.11 4.52
C ASP A 74 21.05 -7.40 3.83
N CYS A 75 21.67 -8.06 2.85
CA CYS A 75 22.71 -7.49 1.99
C CYS A 75 22.15 -6.67 0.80
N GLY A 76 20.83 -6.72 0.55
CA GLY A 76 20.21 -6.11 -0.62
C GLY A 76 20.24 -6.99 -1.88
N ASP A 77 20.66 -8.25 -1.76
CA ASP A 77 20.60 -9.22 -2.86
C ASP A 77 19.19 -9.77 -3.03
N ILE A 78 18.86 -10.12 -4.28
CA ILE A 78 17.60 -10.78 -4.60
C ILE A 78 17.85 -12.28 -4.59
N VAL A 79 17.19 -12.97 -3.68
CA VAL A 79 17.33 -14.41 -3.46
C VAL A 79 16.02 -15.10 -3.86
N GLU A 80 16.11 -16.34 -4.35
CA GLU A 80 14.95 -17.19 -4.58
C GLU A 80 14.73 -18.12 -3.38
N ASP A 81 13.47 -18.39 -3.06
CA ASP A 81 13.10 -19.42 -2.11
C ASP A 81 11.75 -20.04 -2.48
N TYR A 82 11.29 -21.03 -1.72
CA TYR A 82 10.01 -21.69 -1.88
C TYR A 82 9.12 -21.43 -0.69
N LYS A 83 7.85 -21.11 -0.94
CA LYS A 83 6.91 -20.88 0.16
C LYS A 83 6.72 -22.17 0.95
N ASP A 84 7.03 -22.12 2.24
CA ASP A 84 6.79 -23.20 3.18
C ASP A 84 5.94 -22.72 4.37
N GLU A 85 5.93 -23.50 5.46
CA GLU A 85 5.22 -23.16 6.70
C GLU A 85 6.01 -22.22 7.62
N ASP A 86 7.19 -21.71 7.20
CA ASP A 86 7.97 -20.74 7.97
C ASP A 86 7.32 -19.34 7.91
N ASP A 87 7.42 -18.65 9.05
CA ASP A 87 7.00 -17.27 9.24
C ASP A 87 8.01 -16.27 8.62
N SER A 88 9.23 -16.70 8.26
CA SER A 88 10.24 -15.86 7.58
C SER A 88 9.67 -15.14 6.35
N ASP A 89 8.85 -15.84 5.59
CA ASP A 89 8.21 -15.34 4.38
C ASP A 89 7.16 -14.28 4.69
N ASP A 90 6.45 -14.46 5.81
CA ASP A 90 5.44 -13.52 6.32
C ASP A 90 6.12 -12.20 6.71
N TYR A 91 7.30 -12.27 7.35
CA TYR A 91 8.10 -11.08 7.64
C TYR A 91 8.57 -10.37 6.37
N CYS A 92 9.15 -11.10 5.41
CA CYS A 92 9.60 -10.53 4.14
C CYS A 92 8.45 -9.86 3.37
N TYR A 93 7.28 -10.50 3.37
CA TYR A 93 6.07 -9.96 2.77
C TYR A 93 5.61 -8.68 3.46
N SER A 94 5.56 -8.68 4.80
CA SER A 94 5.10 -7.58 5.63
C SER A 94 5.97 -6.32 5.51
N ILE A 95 7.29 -6.48 5.44
CA ILE A 95 8.22 -5.35 5.26
C ILE A 95 8.33 -4.89 3.80
N GLY A 96 7.69 -5.59 2.86
CA GLY A 96 7.68 -5.24 1.44
C GLY A 96 8.91 -5.66 0.66
N ASN A 97 9.69 -6.62 1.17
CA ASN A 97 10.86 -7.18 0.50
C ASN A 97 10.55 -8.46 -0.30
N TYR A 98 9.28 -8.83 -0.44
CA TYR A 98 8.79 -10.02 -1.13
C TYR A 98 8.24 -9.71 -2.52
N GLY A 99 8.53 -10.55 -3.52
CA GLY A 99 8.00 -10.46 -4.89
C GLY A 99 7.85 -11.82 -5.55
N LEU A 100 7.03 -11.89 -6.60
CA LEU A 100 6.86 -13.11 -7.40
C LEU A 100 7.82 -13.16 -8.58
N THR A 101 8.45 -12.03 -8.90
CA THR A 101 9.44 -11.94 -9.96
C THR A 101 10.67 -11.16 -9.49
N VAL A 102 11.83 -11.51 -10.03
CA VAL A 102 13.08 -10.77 -9.80
C VAL A 102 12.91 -9.29 -10.19
N LYS A 103 12.25 -9.00 -11.31
CA LYS A 103 12.07 -7.64 -11.82
C LYS A 103 11.28 -6.73 -10.87
N GLU A 104 10.25 -7.26 -10.19
CA GLU A 104 9.52 -6.51 -9.16
C GLU A 104 10.45 -6.07 -8.02
N LEU A 105 11.37 -6.96 -7.63
CA LEU A 105 12.31 -6.69 -6.55
C LEU A 105 13.51 -5.84 -6.98
N GLU A 106 13.93 -5.91 -8.23
CA GLU A 106 14.91 -4.97 -8.79
C GLU A 106 14.37 -3.54 -8.70
N VAL A 107 13.13 -3.33 -9.15
CA VAL A 107 12.46 -2.03 -9.07
C VAL A 107 12.27 -1.58 -7.61
N LYS A 108 11.87 -2.50 -6.71
CA LYS A 108 11.76 -2.21 -5.27
C LYS A 108 13.11 -1.83 -4.65
N ARG A 109 14.19 -2.53 -5.02
CA ARG A 109 15.54 -2.28 -4.51
C ARG A 109 16.06 -0.93 -4.98
N GLU A 110 15.90 -0.62 -6.27
CA GLU A 110 16.25 0.70 -6.83
C GLU A 110 15.48 1.82 -6.13
N TYR A 111 14.18 1.62 -5.89
CA TYR A 111 13.38 2.54 -5.09
C TYR A 111 13.91 2.71 -3.67
N ASN A 112 14.21 1.62 -2.96
CA ASN A 112 14.71 1.68 -1.58
C ASN A 112 16.04 2.43 -1.52
N ILE A 113 16.98 2.16 -2.45
CA ILE A 113 18.26 2.86 -2.55
C ILE A 113 18.06 4.34 -2.84
N ALA A 114 17.27 4.67 -3.87
CA ALA A 114 17.01 6.05 -4.26
C ALA A 114 16.37 6.84 -3.10
N ARG A 115 15.37 6.25 -2.44
CA ARG A 115 14.70 6.88 -1.30
C ARG A 115 15.66 7.08 -0.12
N GLN A 116 16.55 6.13 0.15
CA GLN A 116 17.54 6.27 1.20
C GLN A 116 18.53 7.40 0.89
N THR A 117 19.04 7.50 -0.35
CA THR A 117 19.90 8.61 -0.77
C THR A 117 19.25 9.97 -0.52
N LEU A 118 17.96 10.11 -0.83
CA LEU A 118 17.22 11.36 -0.59
C LEU A 118 16.96 11.64 0.90
N LEU A 119 16.82 10.61 1.72
CA LEU A 119 16.73 10.76 3.19
C LEU A 119 18.08 11.18 3.79
N ASP A 120 19.19 10.70 3.24
CA ASP A 120 20.53 11.07 3.68
C ASP A 120 20.81 12.55 3.33
N ASP A 121 20.38 13.01 2.15
CA ASP A 121 20.40 14.42 1.74
C ASP A 121 19.57 15.35 2.63
N ALA A 122 18.51 14.81 3.24
CA ALA A 122 17.65 15.58 4.12
C ALA A 122 18.34 16.00 5.42
N GLU A 123 19.56 15.51 5.69
CA GLU A 123 20.37 15.82 6.88
C GLU A 123 19.59 15.59 8.19
N GLY A 124 18.79 14.52 8.25
CA GLY A 124 17.92 14.23 9.39
C GLY A 124 16.66 15.11 9.45
N GLY A 125 16.27 15.70 8.32
CA GLY A 125 15.03 16.45 8.14
C GLY A 125 13.82 15.60 8.51
N LYS A 126 13.31 15.84 9.72
CA LYS A 126 12.04 15.31 10.20
C LYS A 126 11.02 16.42 10.13
N PHE A 127 9.77 16.04 9.96
CA PHE A 127 8.67 16.97 10.15
C PHE A 127 8.69 17.50 11.60
N ILE A 128 8.52 18.80 11.75
CA ILE A 128 8.41 19.49 13.04
C ILE A 128 7.13 20.32 13.02
N ASP A 129 6.30 20.15 14.05
CA ASP A 129 5.08 20.92 14.21
C ASP A 129 5.36 22.42 14.34
N TYR A 130 4.45 23.24 13.80
CA TYR A 130 4.45 24.70 13.92
C TYR A 130 5.69 25.42 13.36
N VAL A 131 6.46 24.77 12.48
CA VAL A 131 7.53 25.41 11.70
C VAL A 131 7.38 25.12 10.21
N ASP A 132 8.06 25.92 9.39
CA ASP A 132 8.14 25.66 7.96
C ASP A 132 9.02 24.44 7.69
N ASN A 133 8.40 23.35 7.23
CA ASN A 133 9.10 22.15 6.77
C ASN A 133 9.24 22.22 5.25
N TRP A 134 10.48 22.17 4.75
CA TRP A 134 10.73 22.15 3.32
C TRP A 134 10.57 20.74 2.78
N TYR A 135 10.10 20.62 1.55
CA TYR A 135 10.01 19.35 0.85
C TYR A 135 10.11 19.59 -0.65
N VAL A 136 10.19 18.51 -1.41
CA VAL A 136 10.26 18.55 -2.87
C VAL A 136 9.00 17.90 -3.43
N PHE A 137 8.42 18.49 -4.47
CA PHE A 137 7.25 17.94 -5.15
C PHE A 137 7.38 18.10 -6.66
N LYS A 138 6.74 17.19 -7.42
CA LYS A 138 6.60 17.31 -8.87
C LYS A 138 5.27 17.99 -9.20
N SER A 139 5.35 19.17 -9.82
CA SER A 139 4.18 19.85 -10.39
C SER A 139 3.99 19.47 -11.87
N ILE A 140 2.94 20.01 -12.49
CA ILE A 140 2.71 19.91 -13.95
C ILE A 140 3.89 20.52 -14.75
N ILE A 141 4.56 21.52 -14.20
CA ILE A 141 5.67 22.21 -14.88
C ILE A 141 6.97 21.45 -14.66
N ASP A 142 7.42 21.38 -13.41
CA ASP A 142 8.60 20.59 -13.03
C ASP A 142 8.65 20.36 -11.50
N TRP A 143 9.74 19.73 -11.05
CA TRP A 143 10.14 19.63 -9.66
C TRP A 143 10.39 21.00 -9.05
N ALA A 144 9.87 21.20 -7.84
CA ALA A 144 10.09 22.43 -7.09
C ALA A 144 10.16 22.15 -5.58
N PRO A 145 10.90 22.98 -4.83
CA PRO A 145 10.79 23.00 -3.39
C PRO A 145 9.49 23.68 -2.95
N GLY A 146 8.79 23.09 -1.99
CA GLY A 146 7.66 23.67 -1.28
C GLY A 146 7.93 23.74 0.22
N ASN A 147 7.09 24.47 0.95
CA ASN A 147 7.02 24.42 2.40
C ASN A 147 5.61 24.06 2.86
N SER A 148 5.50 23.34 3.97
CA SER A 148 4.23 22.97 4.57
C SER A 148 4.37 22.93 6.09
N SER A 149 3.36 23.46 6.77
CA SER A 149 3.14 23.25 8.20
C SER A 149 2.27 22.03 8.48
N THR A 150 1.77 21.36 7.44
CA THR A 150 0.97 20.13 7.52
C THR A 150 1.83 18.91 7.23
N TYR A 151 1.72 17.91 8.10
CA TYR A 151 2.32 16.59 7.89
C TYR A 151 1.65 15.87 6.72
N MET A 152 2.47 15.34 5.82
CA MET A 152 2.11 14.62 4.61
C MET A 152 2.86 13.28 4.63
N PRO A 153 2.18 12.15 4.87
CA PRO A 153 2.81 10.84 4.88
C PRO A 153 3.56 10.55 3.57
N GLY A 154 4.73 9.92 3.68
CA GLY A 154 5.57 9.55 2.54
C GLY A 154 6.54 10.64 2.07
N VAL A 155 6.28 11.91 2.39
CA VAL A 155 7.12 13.05 1.99
C VAL A 155 8.48 13.03 2.71
N ILE A 156 9.53 13.34 1.96
CA ILE A 156 10.88 13.57 2.49
C ILE A 156 10.99 15.05 2.86
N TYR A 157 11.22 15.31 4.14
CA TYR A 157 11.32 16.66 4.69
C TYR A 157 12.76 17.11 4.77
N PHE A 158 13.01 18.37 4.43
CA PHE A 158 14.30 19.04 4.48
C PHE A 158 14.24 20.17 5.51
N ARG A 159 15.36 20.40 6.19
CA ARG A 159 15.46 21.49 7.18
C ARG A 159 15.44 22.87 6.53
N THR A 160 15.98 23.00 5.32
CA THR A 160 16.07 24.29 4.62
C THR A 160 15.68 24.16 3.16
N LYS A 161 15.27 25.28 2.56
CA LYS A 161 15.06 25.37 1.10
C LYS A 161 16.31 25.00 0.32
N ASN A 162 17.48 25.41 0.80
CA ASN A 162 18.75 25.21 0.09
C ASN A 162 19.14 23.73 0.03
N THR A 163 18.94 22.97 1.10
CA THR A 163 19.19 21.52 1.11
C THR A 163 18.23 20.79 0.16
N ALA A 164 16.95 21.18 0.13
CA ALA A 164 15.99 20.64 -0.84
C ALA A 164 16.38 20.93 -2.31
N ILE A 165 16.80 22.17 -2.61
CA ILE A 165 17.27 22.55 -3.95
C ILE A 165 18.55 21.79 -4.34
N LYS A 166 19.48 21.64 -3.40
CA LYS A 166 20.72 20.90 -3.63
C LYS A 166 20.43 19.44 -3.97
N SER A 167 19.57 18.78 -3.19
CA SER A 167 19.12 17.41 -3.44
C SER A 167 18.48 17.26 -4.83
N LEU A 168 17.61 18.19 -5.23
CA LEU A 168 17.02 18.20 -6.57
C LEU A 168 18.05 18.31 -7.70
N LYS A 169 19.15 19.03 -7.47
CA LYS A 169 20.21 19.23 -8.47
C LYS A 169 21.13 18.02 -8.56
N GLU A 170 21.49 17.43 -7.42
CA GLU A 170 22.47 16.36 -7.34
C GLU A 170 21.85 14.98 -7.57
N HIS A 171 20.61 14.77 -7.11
CA HIS A 171 19.94 13.47 -7.09
C HIS A 171 18.60 13.46 -7.84
N LYS A 172 18.52 14.18 -8.98
CA LYS A 172 17.32 14.24 -9.82
C LYS A 172 16.85 12.85 -10.28
N GLU A 173 17.77 11.94 -10.56
CA GLU A 173 17.45 10.56 -10.97
C GLU A 173 16.75 9.80 -9.85
N GLN A 174 17.23 9.90 -8.61
CA GLN A 174 16.62 9.27 -7.44
C GLN A 174 15.20 9.82 -7.20
N TRP A 175 14.99 11.13 -7.39
CA TRP A 175 13.65 11.72 -7.35
C TRP A 175 12.70 11.13 -8.40
N GLU A 176 13.18 10.87 -9.61
CA GLU A 176 12.38 10.22 -10.66
C GLU A 176 12.11 8.74 -10.36
N ILE A 177 13.07 8.00 -9.81
CA ILE A 177 12.87 6.61 -9.38
C ILE A 177 11.78 6.54 -8.30
N VAL A 178 11.88 7.38 -7.27
CA VAL A 178 10.88 7.47 -6.19
C VAL A 178 9.51 7.82 -6.75
N ARG A 179 9.43 8.85 -7.60
CA ARG A 179 8.18 9.28 -8.25
C ARG A 179 7.51 8.12 -8.99
N LYS A 180 8.24 7.48 -9.91
CA LYS A 180 7.69 6.41 -10.75
C LYS A 180 7.17 5.24 -9.93
N TYR A 181 7.92 4.84 -8.91
CA TYR A 181 7.53 3.77 -8.00
C TYR A 181 6.26 4.12 -7.23
N GLU A 182 6.20 5.32 -6.62
CA GLU A 182 5.07 5.74 -5.78
C GLU A 182 3.80 6.06 -6.58
N THR A 183 3.92 6.46 -7.85
CA THR A 183 2.77 6.69 -8.74
C THR A 183 2.36 5.47 -9.57
N GLY A 184 3.11 4.38 -9.52
CA GLY A 184 2.86 3.18 -10.33
C GLY A 184 3.10 3.40 -11.83
N GLU A 185 3.93 4.38 -12.21
CA GLU A 185 4.29 4.64 -13.60
C GLU A 185 5.33 3.60 -14.05
N LYS A 186 4.97 2.80 -15.07
CA LYS A 186 5.84 1.75 -15.64
C LYS A 186 6.77 2.29 -16.71
#